data_AF-A0A0G1GIB3-F1
#
_entry.id   AF-A0A0G1GIB3-F1
#
_cell.length_a   1.000
_cell.length_b   1.000
_cell.length_c   1.000
_cell.angle_alpha   90.00
_cell.angle_beta   90.00
_cell.angle_gamma   90.00
#
_symmetry.space_group_name_H-M   'P 1'
#
loop_
_entity.id
_entity.type
_entity.pdbx_description
1 polymer ?
#
loop_
_entity_poly.entity_id
_entity_poly.type
_entity_poly.pdbx_seq_one_letter_code
_entity_poly.pdbx_strand_id
1 'polypeptide(L)'
;MAKKSQDDLIRKLEKTASYTREEAKKALLDEVQKDLTAEIAKRLRAAEERIKAEANVRAREILIDAMKHGATSYVAEYTVSTVLVPSEAVKGRIIGKEGRNIRAFEREAGVEIEIDETGEIKLSSFDSIRREIARRALETLIKDARIQPSRIEEVIRQT
;
A
#
# COMPACT_ATOMS: atom_id res chain seq x y z
N MET A 1 -5.55 -21.94 76.17
CA MET A 1 -6.18 -23.26 75.90
C MET A 1 -7.08 -23.25 74.67
N ALA A 2 -7.83 -22.18 74.37
CA ALA A 2 -8.75 -22.12 73.22
C ALA A 2 -8.13 -22.36 71.83
N LYS A 3 -6.92 -21.81 71.57
CA LYS A 3 -6.21 -21.97 70.28
C LYS A 3 -5.82 -23.43 69.99
N LYS A 4 -5.47 -24.18 71.03
CA LYS A 4 -5.07 -25.60 70.94
C LYS A 4 -6.24 -26.50 70.53
N SER A 5 -7.44 -26.22 71.04
CA SER A 5 -8.68 -26.95 70.71
C SER A 5 -9.13 -26.71 69.26
N GLN A 6 -8.94 -25.48 68.77
CA GLN A 6 -9.30 -25.10 67.40
C GLN A 6 -8.37 -25.76 66.37
N ASP A 7 -7.07 -25.81 66.64
CA ASP A 7 -6.09 -26.50 65.79
C ASP A 7 -6.32 -28.02 65.74
N ASP A 8 -6.74 -28.63 66.86
CA ASP A 8 -7.08 -30.07 66.89
C ASP A 8 -8.36 -30.40 66.11
N LEU A 9 -9.35 -29.50 66.13
CA LEU A 9 -10.56 -29.61 65.31
C LEU A 9 -10.25 -29.47 63.82
N ILE A 10 -9.39 -28.52 63.46
CA ILE A 10 -8.94 -28.32 62.08
C ILE A 10 -8.19 -29.57 61.59
N ARG A 11 -7.26 -30.11 62.38
CA ARG A 11 -6.53 -31.33 62.02
C ARG A 11 -7.43 -32.54 61.84
N LYS A 12 -8.47 -32.71 62.68
CA LYS A 12 -9.44 -33.81 62.51
C LYS A 12 -10.28 -33.65 61.24
N LEU A 13 -10.66 -32.41 60.90
CA LEU A 13 -11.36 -32.10 59.65
C LEU A 13 -10.46 -32.33 58.43
N GLU A 14 -9.20 -31.90 58.46
CA GLU A 14 -8.20 -32.14 57.41
C GLU A 14 -7.96 -33.64 57.17
N LYS A 15 -7.92 -34.43 58.25
CA LYS A 15 -7.80 -35.90 58.16
C LYS A 15 -9.01 -36.55 57.50
N THR A 16 -10.21 -35.98 57.70
CA THR A 16 -11.48 -36.50 57.17
C THR A 16 -11.73 -36.03 55.74
N ALA A 17 -11.26 -34.83 55.38
CA ALA A 17 -11.37 -34.24 54.04
C ALA A 17 -10.27 -34.72 53.07
N SER A 18 -9.33 -35.56 53.51
CA SER A 18 -8.17 -36.06 52.74
C SER A 18 -7.23 -34.98 52.18
N TYR A 19 -7.41 -33.72 52.57
CA TYR A 19 -6.59 -32.58 52.18
C TYR A 19 -6.35 -31.68 53.39
N THR A 20 -5.12 -31.23 53.55
CA THR A 20 -4.81 -30.09 54.43
C THR A 20 -5.30 -28.78 53.79
N ARG A 21 -5.52 -27.74 54.60
CA ARG A 21 -5.98 -26.43 54.11
C ARG A 21 -5.04 -25.83 53.04
N GLU A 22 -3.74 -26.03 53.19
CA GLU A 22 -2.72 -25.61 52.23
C GLU A 22 -2.82 -26.40 50.91
N GLU A 23 -3.00 -27.71 50.96
CA GLU A 23 -3.14 -28.55 49.76
C GLU A 23 -4.43 -28.23 48.99
N ALA A 24 -5.54 -28.02 49.69
CA ALA A 24 -6.81 -27.63 49.07
C ALA A 24 -6.69 -26.26 48.38
N LYS A 25 -6.01 -25.30 49.02
CA LYS A 25 -5.75 -23.98 48.44
C LYS A 25 -4.85 -24.08 47.21
N LYS A 26 -3.81 -24.92 47.27
CA LYS A 26 -2.89 -25.14 46.14
C LYS A 26 -3.59 -25.81 44.96
N ALA A 27 -4.38 -26.85 45.20
CA ALA A 27 -5.16 -27.52 44.16
C ALA A 27 -6.17 -26.57 43.49
N LEU A 28 -6.85 -25.73 44.28
CA LEU A 28 -7.77 -24.72 43.74
C LEU A 28 -7.04 -23.68 42.87
N LEU A 29 -5.88 -23.20 43.33
CA LEU A 29 -5.07 -22.25 42.58
C LEU A 29 -4.52 -22.86 41.28
N ASP A 30 -4.06 -24.11 41.32
CA ASP A 30 -3.57 -24.83 40.14
C ASP A 30 -4.68 -25.02 39.09
N GLU A 31 -5.91 -25.33 39.51
CA GLU A 31 -7.03 -25.50 38.59
C GLU A 31 -7.48 -24.17 37.98
N VAL A 32 -7.60 -23.12 38.79
CA VAL A 32 -7.87 -21.75 38.32
C VAL A 32 -6.81 -21.28 37.34
N GLN A 33 -5.54 -21.63 37.59
CA GLN A 33 -4.43 -21.26 36.70
C GLN A 33 -4.50 -21.98 35.36
N LYS A 34 -4.91 -23.26 35.31
CA LYS A 34 -5.16 -23.97 34.05
C LYS A 34 -6.30 -23.33 33.26
N ASP A 35 -7.42 -23.02 33.91
CA ASP A 35 -8.58 -22.39 33.26
C ASP A 35 -8.22 -21.02 32.68
N LEU A 36 -7.49 -20.20 33.45
CA LEU A 36 -6.97 -18.92 32.99
C LEU A 36 -6.04 -19.07 31.78
N THR A 37 -5.19 -20.09 31.76
CA THR A 37 -4.26 -20.32 30.65
C THR A 37 -5.01 -20.63 29.36
N ALA A 38 -6.08 -21.43 29.43
CA ALA A 38 -6.93 -21.74 28.28
C ALA A 38 -7.70 -20.51 27.77
N GLU A 39 -8.25 -19.70 28.68
CA GLU A 39 -8.97 -18.48 28.33
C GLU A 39 -8.04 -17.43 27.68
N ILE A 40 -6.82 -17.27 28.21
CA ILE A 40 -5.80 -16.39 27.62
C ILE A 40 -5.46 -16.83 26.20
N ALA A 41 -5.22 -18.13 25.98
CA ALA A 41 -4.91 -18.67 24.65
C ALA A 41 -6.04 -18.41 23.65
N LYS A 42 -7.31 -18.54 24.08
CA LYS A 42 -8.48 -18.27 23.25
C LYS A 42 -8.59 -16.79 22.88
N ARG A 43 -8.38 -15.88 23.86
CA ARG A 43 -8.38 -14.43 23.61
C ARG A 43 -7.25 -14.02 22.68
N LEU A 44 -6.07 -14.60 22.82
CA LEU A 44 -4.92 -14.30 21.97
C LEU A 44 -5.20 -14.68 20.51
N ARG A 45 -5.76 -15.87 20.25
CA ARG A 45 -6.14 -16.28 18.89
C ARG A 45 -7.19 -15.35 18.27
N ALA A 46 -8.22 -15.00 19.03
CA ALA A 46 -9.25 -14.07 18.55
C ALA A 46 -8.67 -12.67 18.23
N ALA A 47 -7.73 -12.19 19.04
CA ALA A 47 -7.04 -10.94 18.78
C ALA A 47 -6.17 -11.00 17.52
N GLU A 48 -5.42 -12.10 17.32
CA GLU A 48 -4.61 -12.30 16.12
C GLU A 48 -5.45 -12.35 14.83
N GLU A 49 -6.58 -13.05 14.85
CA GLU A 49 -7.50 -13.11 13.70
C GLU A 49 -8.07 -11.72 13.36
N ARG A 50 -8.46 -10.97 14.39
CA ARG A 50 -8.95 -9.60 14.22
C ARG A 50 -7.88 -8.68 13.65
N ILE A 51 -6.65 -8.75 14.17
CA ILE A 51 -5.52 -7.96 13.66
C ILE A 51 -5.27 -8.29 12.18
N LYS A 52 -5.26 -9.57 11.81
CA LYS A 52 -5.07 -9.98 10.40
C LYS A 52 -6.17 -9.45 9.49
N ALA A 53 -7.43 -9.46 9.94
CA ALA A 53 -8.55 -8.94 9.17
C ALA A 53 -8.46 -7.40 8.99
N GLU A 54 -8.13 -6.67 10.06
CA GLU A 54 -8.04 -5.20 10.02
C GLU A 54 -6.78 -4.70 9.30
N ALA A 55 -5.66 -5.44 9.37
CA ALA A 55 -4.37 -5.02 8.81
C ALA A 55 -4.44 -4.74 7.30
N ASN A 56 -5.13 -5.58 6.54
CA ASN A 56 -5.25 -5.38 5.09
C ASN A 56 -6.09 -4.15 4.73
N VAL A 57 -7.14 -3.87 5.50
CA VAL A 57 -7.98 -2.69 5.30
C VAL A 57 -7.18 -1.42 5.61
N ARG A 58 -6.51 -1.40 6.76
CA ARG A 58 -5.67 -0.27 7.19
C ARG A 58 -4.50 -0.01 6.23
N ALA A 59 -3.85 -1.08 5.74
CA ALA A 59 -2.78 -0.95 4.76
C ALA A 59 -3.28 -0.29 3.46
N ARG A 60 -4.47 -0.68 2.97
CA ARG A 60 -5.08 -0.05 1.80
C ARG A 60 -5.45 1.41 2.06
N GLU A 61 -6.00 1.73 3.22
CA GLU A 61 -6.29 3.12 3.61
C GLU A 61 -5.04 3.98 3.63
N ILE A 62 -3.94 3.49 4.22
CA ILE A 62 -2.65 4.19 4.24
C ILE A 62 -2.11 4.41 2.83
N LEU A 63 -2.20 3.40 1.95
CA LEU A 63 -1.77 3.54 0.55
C LEU A 63 -2.61 4.58 -0.19
N ILE A 64 -3.94 4.55 -0.02
CA ILE A 64 -4.85 5.53 -0.62
C ILE A 64 -4.52 6.94 -0.10
N ASP A 65 -4.27 7.07 1.19
CA ASP A 65 -3.97 8.35 1.82
C ASP A 65 -2.61 8.90 1.36
N ALA A 66 -1.61 8.04 1.24
CA ALA A 66 -0.31 8.37 0.66
C ALA A 66 -0.41 8.79 -0.81
N MET A 67 -1.26 8.12 -1.61
CA MET A 67 -1.53 8.54 -3.00
C MET A 67 -2.22 9.91 -3.04
N LYS A 68 -3.17 10.18 -2.14
CA LYS A 68 -3.88 11.46 -2.05
C LYS A 68 -2.98 12.61 -1.57
N HIS A 69 -2.12 12.36 -0.57
CA HIS A 69 -1.26 13.39 0.02
C HIS A 69 0.07 13.57 -0.72
N GLY A 70 0.55 12.53 -1.42
CA GLY A 70 1.57 12.67 -2.46
C GLY A 70 1.11 13.60 -3.59
N ALA A 71 -0.20 13.72 -3.81
CA ALA A 71 -0.78 14.61 -4.81
C ALA A 71 -0.82 16.10 -4.39
N THR A 72 -0.63 16.45 -3.11
CA THR A 72 -0.82 17.85 -2.67
C THR A 72 0.46 18.69 -2.61
N SER A 73 1.65 18.08 -2.58
CA SER A 73 2.94 18.81 -2.49
C SER A 73 3.62 19.08 -3.84
N TYR A 74 3.07 18.57 -4.95
CA TYR A 74 3.72 18.54 -6.29
C TYR A 74 3.02 19.46 -7.33
N VAL A 75 2.13 20.38 -6.93
CA VAL A 75 1.30 21.19 -7.85
C VAL A 75 2.09 22.06 -8.84
N ALA A 76 3.36 22.36 -8.55
CA ALA A 76 4.26 23.00 -9.51
C ALA A 76 4.92 22.02 -10.51
N GLU A 77 5.09 20.74 -10.16
CA GLU A 77 5.57 19.66 -11.06
C GLU A 77 4.39 18.97 -11.80
N TYR A 78 3.14 19.30 -11.46
CA TYR A 78 1.92 18.72 -12.05
C TYR A 78 1.44 19.38 -13.35
N THR A 79 2.22 20.19 -14.05
CA THR A 79 1.84 20.63 -15.41
C THR A 79 2.73 20.05 -16.49
N VAL A 80 3.97 19.70 -16.17
CA VAL A 80 4.99 19.33 -17.17
C VAL A 80 5.55 17.94 -16.88
N SER A 81 5.78 17.14 -17.92
CA SER A 81 6.55 15.89 -17.83
C SER A 81 7.62 15.87 -18.92
N THR A 82 8.86 15.52 -18.57
CA THR A 82 9.98 15.55 -19.51
C THR A 82 10.32 14.16 -20.04
N VAL A 83 10.56 14.04 -21.35
CA VAL A 83 11.07 12.84 -22.02
C VAL A 83 12.39 13.17 -22.71
N LEU A 84 13.41 12.35 -22.44
CA LEU A 84 14.73 12.47 -23.07
C LEU A 84 14.71 11.86 -24.48
N VAL A 85 15.20 12.62 -25.47
CA VAL A 85 15.31 12.15 -26.84
C VAL A 85 16.74 11.66 -27.11
N PRO A 86 16.93 10.44 -27.62
CA PRO A 86 18.27 9.84 -27.76
C PRO A 86 19.11 10.45 -28.89
N SER A 87 18.50 11.16 -29.86
CA SER A 87 19.22 11.84 -30.93
C SER A 87 18.34 12.85 -31.70
N GLU A 88 18.96 13.81 -32.38
CA GLU A 88 18.29 14.75 -33.29
C GLU A 88 17.51 14.04 -34.42
N ALA A 89 17.97 12.87 -34.87
CA ALA A 89 17.25 12.06 -35.86
C ALA A 89 15.88 11.59 -35.34
N VAL A 90 15.79 11.23 -34.06
CA VAL A 90 14.52 10.85 -33.42
C VAL A 90 13.64 12.08 -33.20
N LYS A 91 14.21 13.21 -32.77
CA LYS A 91 13.51 14.50 -32.66
C LYS A 91 12.84 14.90 -33.98
N GLY A 92 13.56 14.80 -35.10
CA GLY A 92 13.01 15.06 -36.43
C GLY A 92 11.83 14.15 -36.81
N ARG A 93 11.84 12.87 -36.37
CA ARG A 93 10.71 11.94 -36.58
C ARG A 93 9.52 12.25 -35.69
N ILE A 94 9.75 12.72 -34.46
CA ILE A 94 8.70 13.16 -33.54
C ILE A 94 7.96 14.37 -34.10
N ILE A 95 8.70 15.36 -34.61
CA ILE A 95 8.11 16.55 -35.25
C ILE A 95 7.38 16.14 -36.54
N GLY A 96 8.05 15.37 -37.40
CA GLY A 96 7.55 15.02 -38.73
C GLY A 96 7.54 16.20 -39.70
N LYS A 97 7.30 15.94 -40.99
CA LYS A 97 7.22 16.99 -42.00
C LYS A 97 6.10 17.97 -41.65
N GLU A 98 6.42 19.26 -41.57
CA GLU A 98 5.48 20.36 -41.21
C GLU A 98 4.80 20.19 -39.83
N GLY A 99 5.42 19.45 -38.91
CA GLY A 99 4.82 19.19 -37.60
C GLY A 99 3.63 18.23 -37.64
N ARG A 100 3.46 17.45 -38.71
CA ARG A 100 2.32 16.52 -38.87
C ARG A 100 2.22 15.52 -37.73
N ASN A 101 3.35 14.99 -37.25
CA ASN A 101 3.37 13.93 -36.25
C ASN A 101 3.11 14.49 -34.85
N ILE A 102 3.79 15.59 -34.48
CA ILE A 102 3.57 16.26 -33.19
C ILE A 102 2.11 16.74 -33.05
N ARG A 103 1.53 17.37 -34.07
CA ARG A 103 0.12 17.81 -34.04
C ARG A 103 -0.88 16.66 -33.97
N ALA A 104 -0.56 15.51 -34.57
CA ALA A 104 -1.39 14.32 -34.44
C ALA A 104 -1.31 13.79 -33.01
N PHE A 105 -0.11 13.71 -32.45
CA PHE A 105 0.12 13.28 -31.07
C PHE A 105 -0.60 14.17 -30.06
N GLU A 106 -0.44 15.49 -30.15
CA GLU A 106 -1.09 16.47 -29.28
C GLU A 106 -2.61 16.32 -29.28
N ARG A 107 -3.20 16.11 -30.46
CA ARG A 107 -4.63 15.93 -30.63
C ARG A 107 -5.15 14.63 -30.05
N GLU A 108 -4.46 13.52 -30.32
CA GLU A 108 -4.87 12.20 -29.84
C GLU A 108 -4.67 12.06 -28.32
N ALA A 109 -3.53 12.54 -27.80
CA ALA A 109 -3.22 12.46 -26.38
C ALA A 109 -3.91 13.57 -25.54
N GLY A 110 -4.29 14.69 -26.16
CA GLY A 110 -4.84 15.85 -25.46
C GLY A 110 -3.81 16.54 -24.56
N VAL A 111 -2.60 16.71 -25.08
CA VAL A 111 -1.47 17.36 -24.41
C VAL A 111 -0.80 18.35 -25.35
N GLU A 112 -0.05 19.31 -24.81
CA GLU A 112 0.81 20.21 -25.58
C GLU A 112 2.26 19.72 -25.47
N ILE A 113 3.00 19.74 -26.58
CA ILE A 113 4.39 19.28 -26.62
C ILE A 113 5.31 20.44 -26.98
N GLU A 114 6.23 20.74 -26.09
CA GLU A 114 7.35 21.65 -26.34
C GLU A 114 8.64 20.87 -26.52
N ILE A 115 9.42 21.20 -27.55
CA ILE A 115 10.71 20.56 -27.82
C ILE A 115 11.80 21.59 -27.60
N ASP A 116 12.73 21.28 -26.69
CA ASP A 116 13.89 22.12 -26.40
C ASP A 116 15.09 21.80 -27.31
N GLU A 117 16.01 22.75 -27.42
CA GLU A 117 17.30 22.60 -28.11
C GLU A 117 18.24 21.64 -27.35
N THR A 118 17.98 21.40 -26.06
CA THR A 118 18.75 20.51 -25.17
C THR A 118 18.49 19.01 -25.37
N GLY A 119 17.57 18.64 -26.28
CA GLY A 119 17.19 17.24 -26.51
C GLY A 119 16.12 16.71 -25.55
N GLU A 120 15.52 17.61 -24.77
CA GLU A 120 14.39 17.32 -23.89
C GLU A 120 13.06 17.69 -24.56
N ILE A 121 12.05 16.85 -24.37
CA ILE A 121 10.66 17.13 -24.77
C ILE A 121 9.83 17.29 -23.52
N LYS A 122 9.12 18.42 -23.42
CA LYS A 122 8.22 18.76 -22.32
C LYS A 122 6.78 18.53 -22.76
N LEU A 123 6.05 17.75 -21.97
CA LEU A 123 4.64 17.42 -22.15
C LEU A 123 3.81 18.21 -21.13
N SER A 124 2.94 19.07 -21.62
CA SER A 124 2.11 19.95 -20.79
C SER A 124 0.64 19.55 -20.86
N SER A 125 0.00 19.31 -19.70
CA SER A 125 -1.45 19.12 -19.62
C SER A 125 -1.98 19.27 -18.20
N PHE A 126 -3.19 19.82 -18.09
CA PHE A 126 -3.94 19.96 -16.84
C PHE A 126 -4.49 18.63 -16.31
N ASP A 127 -4.53 17.60 -17.15
CA ASP A 127 -4.96 16.24 -16.78
C ASP A 127 -3.71 15.36 -16.59
N SER A 128 -3.46 14.94 -15.34
CA SER A 128 -2.32 14.10 -14.98
C SER A 128 -2.37 12.70 -15.58
N ILE A 129 -3.57 12.16 -15.83
CA ILE A 129 -3.75 10.85 -16.46
C ILE A 129 -3.37 10.95 -17.94
N ARG A 130 -3.89 11.94 -18.66
CA ARG A 130 -3.55 12.15 -20.07
C ARG A 130 -2.06 12.38 -20.29
N ARG A 131 -1.43 13.16 -19.42
CA ARG A 131 0.01 13.43 -19.49
C ARG A 131 0.87 12.19 -19.25
N GLU A 132 0.48 11.32 -18.32
CA GLU A 132 1.18 10.06 -18.10
C GLU A 132 0.99 9.08 -19.26
N ILE A 133 -0.23 8.99 -19.83
CA ILE A 133 -0.50 8.22 -21.04
C ILE A 133 0.37 8.74 -22.20
N ALA A 134 0.41 10.06 -22.40
CA ALA A 134 1.24 10.72 -23.40
C ALA A 134 2.73 10.39 -23.21
N ARG A 135 3.25 10.50 -21.98
CA ARG A 135 4.66 10.20 -21.68
C ARG A 135 5.02 8.77 -22.09
N ARG A 136 4.21 7.79 -21.66
CA ARG A 136 4.42 6.37 -21.97
C ARG A 136 4.28 6.08 -23.47
N ALA A 137 3.29 6.68 -24.12
CA ALA A 137 3.09 6.53 -25.55
C ALA A 137 4.30 7.07 -26.33
N LEU A 138 4.82 8.25 -25.94
CA LEU A 138 5.99 8.86 -26.58
C LEU A 138 7.25 8.01 -26.37
N GLU A 139 7.50 7.51 -25.15
CA GLU A 139 8.61 6.58 -24.88
C GLU A 139 8.52 5.29 -25.73
N THR A 140 7.31 4.76 -25.89
CA THR A 140 7.06 3.56 -26.70
C THR A 140 7.31 3.83 -28.19
N LEU A 141 6.83 4.96 -28.70
CA LEU A 141 7.05 5.40 -30.08
C LEU A 141 8.53 5.68 -30.39
N ILE A 142 9.29 6.22 -29.42
CA ILE A 142 10.73 6.43 -29.52
C ILE A 142 11.45 5.08 -29.63
N LYS A 143 11.10 4.10 -28.78
CA LYS A 143 11.70 2.74 -28.80
C LYS A 143 11.39 2.01 -30.10
N ASP A 144 10.16 2.11 -30.60
CA ASP A 144 9.70 1.50 -31.85
C ASP A 144 10.24 2.24 -33.10
N ALA A 145 10.70 3.49 -32.92
CA ALA A 145 11.06 4.46 -33.94
C ALA A 145 9.93 4.80 -34.95
N ARG A 146 8.84 4.04 -35.03
CA ARG A 146 7.72 4.26 -35.95
C ARG A 146 6.77 5.34 -35.44
N ILE A 147 7.09 6.59 -35.77
CA ILE A 147 6.30 7.77 -35.40
C ILE A 147 5.52 8.25 -36.62
N GLN A 148 4.29 7.77 -36.77
CA GLN A 148 3.34 8.14 -37.82
C GLN A 148 1.94 8.25 -37.21
N PRO A 149 1.02 9.06 -37.78
CA PRO A 149 -0.28 9.32 -37.16
C PRO A 149 -1.07 8.05 -36.81
N SER A 150 -1.09 7.05 -37.69
CA SER A 150 -1.79 5.78 -37.44
C SER A 150 -1.21 5.00 -36.25
N ARG A 151 0.10 5.01 -36.09
CA ARG A 151 0.78 4.33 -34.97
C ARG A 151 0.63 5.09 -33.67
N ILE A 152 0.64 6.42 -33.73
CA ILE A 152 0.41 7.30 -32.58
C ILE A 152 -0.97 7.00 -31.97
N GLU A 153 -1.99 6.99 -32.80
CA GLU A 153 -3.36 6.68 -32.41
C GLU A 153 -3.49 5.28 -31.80
N GLU A 154 -2.86 4.27 -32.42
CA GLU A 154 -2.86 2.90 -31.89
C GLU A 154 -2.21 2.81 -30.50
N VAL A 155 -1.01 3.38 -30.34
CA VAL A 155 -0.25 3.30 -29.09
C VAL A 155 -0.98 4.04 -27.96
N ILE A 156 -1.58 5.20 -28.24
CA ILE A 156 -2.32 5.97 -27.23
C ILE A 156 -3.55 5.20 -26.76
N ARG A 157 -4.27 4.49 -27.63
CA ARG A 157 -5.43 3.67 -27.22
C ARG A 157 -5.07 2.42 -26.43
N GLN A 158 -3.85 1.90 -26.61
CA GLN A 158 -3.34 0.70 -25.93
C GLN A 158 -2.67 1.00 -24.58
N THR A 159 -2.40 2.28 -24.29
CA THR A 159 -1.69 2.75 -23.09
C THR A 159 -2.70 3.21 -22.03
#